data_AF-A0A2V6GBE6-F1
#
_entry.id   AF-A0A2V6GBE6-F1
#
_cell.length_a   1.000
_cell.length_b   1.000
_cell.length_c   1.000
_cell.angle_alpha   90.00
_cell.angle_beta   90.00
_cell.angle_gamma   90.00
#
_symmetry.space_group_name_H-M   'P 1'
#
loop_
_entity.id
_entity.type
_entity.pdbx_description
1 polymer ?
#
loop_
_entity_poly.entity_id
_entity_poly.type
_entity_poly.pdbx_seq_one_letter_code
_entity_poly.pdbx_strand_id
1 'polypeptide(L)'
;MPLQWMLGLRRLKLDAIWLELLPSEGNAREDRAKIDNFQRQLRRHGLAGRYCLLYQELAKDAHELGAVRCIGMSKRALLDRLSGPNTLLNLSYSIHPPLLLEFERRIFCDLDPSEIFYWMTKLEMGQSFHHEFWTISLNVHGRDCRLPKVSLNWKTFYPLVDTKL
;
A
#
# COMPACT_ATOMS: atom_id res chain seq x y z
N MET A 1 7.80 2.34 -8.41
CA MET A 1 7.03 1.09 -8.34
C MET A 1 5.51 1.31 -8.24
N PRO A 2 4.93 2.00 -7.24
CA PRO A 2 3.47 1.99 -7.06
C PRO A 2 2.67 2.67 -8.20
N LEU A 3 3.30 3.61 -8.91
CA LEU A 3 2.71 4.21 -10.11
C LEU A 3 2.42 3.19 -11.23
N GLN A 4 3.32 2.23 -11.47
CA GLN A 4 3.11 1.22 -12.51
C GLN A 4 1.92 0.31 -12.19
N TRP A 5 1.72 -0.01 -10.90
CA TRP A 5 0.54 -0.75 -10.43
C TRP A 5 -0.74 0.00 -10.73
N MET A 6 -0.82 1.28 -10.36
CA MET A 6 -2.01 2.10 -10.62
C MET A 6 -2.30 2.25 -12.11
N LEU A 7 -1.28 2.41 -12.95
CA LEU A 7 -1.45 2.45 -14.41
C LEU A 7 -1.91 1.10 -14.97
N GLY A 8 -1.35 -0.01 -14.49
CA GLY A 8 -1.74 -1.37 -14.87
C GLY A 8 -3.18 -1.70 -14.51
N LEU A 9 -3.58 -1.47 -13.25
CA LEU A 9 -4.96 -1.66 -12.78
C LEU A 9 -5.96 -0.82 -13.58
N ARG A 10 -5.58 0.42 -13.93
CA ARG A 10 -6.40 1.28 -14.79
C ARG A 10 -6.52 0.74 -16.21
N ARG A 11 -5.46 0.19 -16.80
CA ARG A 11 -5.52 -0.47 -18.12
C ARG A 11 -6.44 -1.68 -18.11
N LEU A 12 -6.47 -2.41 -17.00
CA LEU A 12 -7.41 -3.51 -16.74
C LEU A 12 -8.84 -3.02 -16.42
N LYS A 13 -9.10 -1.71 -16.44
CA LYS A 13 -10.39 -1.06 -16.15
C LYS A 13 -10.93 -1.35 -14.74
N LEU A 14 -10.05 -1.66 -13.80
CA LEU A 14 -10.40 -1.84 -12.39
C LEU A 14 -10.60 -0.48 -11.70
N ASP A 15 -11.53 -0.42 -10.75
CA ASP A 15 -11.77 0.78 -9.93
C ASP A 15 -10.70 0.93 -8.84
N ALA A 16 -9.46 1.19 -9.26
CA ALA A 16 -8.33 1.31 -8.36
C ALA A 16 -8.17 2.73 -7.81
N ILE A 17 -7.71 2.81 -6.56
CA ILE A 17 -7.40 4.05 -5.85
C ILE A 17 -6.03 3.90 -5.20
N TRP A 18 -5.21 4.93 -5.33
CA TRP A 18 -3.97 5.02 -4.59
C TRP A 18 -4.27 5.51 -3.16
N LEU A 19 -4.06 4.65 -2.17
CA LEU A 19 -4.11 5.04 -0.76
C LEU A 19 -2.68 5.24 -0.25
N GLU A 20 -2.38 6.45 0.23
CA GLU A 20 -1.04 6.82 0.70
C GLU A 20 -1.12 7.36 2.12
N LEU A 21 -0.17 7.00 2.99
CA LEU A 21 -0.06 7.55 4.33
C LEU A 21 1.08 8.57 4.35
N LEU A 22 0.84 9.76 4.92
CA LEU A 22 1.88 10.76 5.11
C LEU A 22 1.84 11.28 6.55
N PRO A 23 2.70 10.75 7.44
CA PRO A 23 2.92 11.36 8.73
C PRO A 23 3.62 12.73 8.58
N SER A 24 3.20 13.70 9.38
CA SER A 24 3.88 14.99 9.52
C SER A 24 5.25 14.78 10.16
N GLU A 25 6.24 15.51 9.65
CA GLU A 25 7.58 15.58 10.25
C GLU A 25 7.74 16.81 11.17
N GLY A 26 6.63 17.46 11.54
CA GLY A 26 6.63 18.64 12.41
C GLY A 26 6.93 19.96 11.71
N ASN A 27 7.16 19.93 10.38
CA ASN A 27 7.36 21.13 9.57
C ASN A 27 6.23 21.29 8.54
N ALA A 28 5.23 22.09 8.91
CA ALA A 28 4.04 22.29 8.09
C ALA A 28 4.32 22.80 6.67
N ARG A 29 5.42 23.55 6.45
CA ARG A 29 5.80 24.04 5.12
C ARG A 29 6.35 22.91 4.25
N GLU A 30 7.19 22.05 4.81
CA GLU A 30 7.75 20.89 4.11
C GLU A 30 6.67 19.84 3.86
N ASP A 31 5.82 19.57 4.83
CA ASP A 31 4.68 18.66 4.67
C ASP A 31 3.75 19.13 3.54
N ARG A 32 3.45 20.44 3.49
CA ARG A 32 2.68 21.03 2.40
C ARG A 32 3.39 20.88 1.06
N ALA A 33 4.71 21.11 1.01
CA ALA A 33 5.47 20.95 -0.23
C ALA A 33 5.46 19.49 -0.73
N LYS A 34 5.54 18.50 0.18
CA LYS A 34 5.40 17.06 -0.14
C LYS A 34 4.02 16.74 -0.68
N ILE A 35 2.96 17.21 -0.01
CA ILE A 35 1.57 17.05 -0.45
C ILE A 35 1.40 17.65 -1.85
N ASP A 36 1.81 18.90 -2.05
CA ASP A 36 1.66 19.60 -3.34
C ASP A 36 2.41 18.87 -4.45
N ASN A 37 3.62 18.36 -4.17
CA ASN A 37 4.38 17.56 -5.11
C ASN A 37 3.67 16.26 -5.46
N PHE A 38 3.19 15.52 -4.47
CA PHE A 38 2.43 14.28 -4.68
C PHE A 38 1.20 14.52 -5.56
N GLN A 39 0.41 15.55 -5.24
CA GLN A 39 -0.76 15.91 -6.05
C GLN A 39 -0.39 16.30 -7.48
N ARG A 40 0.70 17.06 -7.68
CA ARG A 40 1.19 17.38 -9.03
C ARG A 40 1.57 16.13 -9.81
N GLN A 41 2.32 15.20 -9.21
CA GLN A 41 2.73 13.96 -9.88
C GLN A 41 1.52 13.12 -10.28
N LEU A 42 0.57 12.89 -9.37
CA LEU A 42 -0.64 12.12 -9.70
C LEU A 42 -1.48 12.79 -10.80
N ARG A 43 -1.61 14.13 -10.79
CA ARG A 43 -2.27 14.84 -11.89
C ARG A 43 -1.56 14.63 -13.23
N ARG A 44 -0.23 14.71 -13.27
CA ARG A 44 0.57 14.48 -14.51
C ARG A 44 0.36 13.09 -15.11
N HIS A 45 0.08 12.10 -14.27
CA HIS A 45 -0.22 10.72 -14.71
C HIS A 45 -1.71 10.43 -14.88
N GLY A 46 -2.56 11.46 -14.88
CA GLY A 46 -4.01 11.32 -15.08
C GLY A 46 -4.72 10.58 -13.95
N LEU A 47 -4.15 10.60 -12.73
CA LEU A 47 -4.71 10.00 -11.52
C LEU A 47 -5.37 11.05 -10.61
N ALA A 48 -5.71 12.22 -11.17
CA ALA A 48 -6.50 13.22 -10.46
C ALA A 48 -7.82 12.60 -9.96
N GLY A 49 -8.08 12.67 -8.65
CA GLY A 49 -9.27 12.08 -8.03
C GLY A 49 -9.23 10.55 -7.84
N ARG A 50 -8.13 9.89 -8.20
CA ARG A 50 -7.92 8.44 -8.05
C ARG A 50 -6.94 8.11 -6.90
N TYR A 51 -6.95 8.95 -5.87
CA TYR A 51 -6.11 8.76 -4.70
C TYR A 51 -6.77 9.33 -3.45
N CYS A 52 -6.37 8.79 -2.30
CA CYS A 52 -6.61 9.37 -1.00
C CYS A 52 -5.27 9.39 -0.25
N LEU A 53 -4.77 10.60 0.03
CA LEU A 53 -3.61 10.79 0.87
C LEU A 53 -4.10 11.04 2.30
N LEU A 54 -3.74 10.13 3.21
CA LEU A 54 -4.06 10.18 4.64
C LEU A 54 -2.93 10.94 5.35
N TYR A 55 -3.14 12.24 5.57
CA TYR A 55 -2.18 13.06 6.28
C TYR A 55 -2.42 13.00 7.78
N GLN A 56 -1.41 12.59 8.54
CA GLN A 56 -1.41 12.54 10.00
C GLN A 56 -0.64 13.75 10.55
N GLU A 57 -1.31 14.69 11.20
CA GLU A 57 -0.66 15.86 11.80
C GLU A 57 0.30 15.50 12.93
N LEU A 58 0.05 14.38 13.62
CA LEU A 58 0.95 13.78 14.58
C LEU A 58 1.24 12.36 14.11
N ALA A 59 2.52 12.06 13.89
CA ALA A 59 2.95 10.71 13.56
C ALA A 59 2.50 9.74 14.66
N LYS A 60 1.70 8.75 14.27
CA LYS A 60 1.18 7.70 15.16
C LYS A 60 1.19 6.37 14.42
N ASP A 61 1.59 5.32 15.13
CA ASP A 61 1.63 3.96 14.61
C ASP A 61 0.21 3.41 14.33
N ALA A 62 -0.79 3.84 15.13
CA ALA A 62 -2.18 3.51 14.88
C ALA A 62 -2.82 4.47 13.86
N HIS A 63 -3.40 3.93 12.79
CA HIS A 63 -4.09 4.74 11.78
C HIS A 63 -5.59 4.75 12.04
N GLU A 64 -6.03 5.73 12.83
CA GLU A 64 -7.44 6.00 13.02
C GLU A 64 -7.95 6.93 11.94
N LEU A 65 -8.89 6.48 11.09
CA LEU A 65 -9.51 7.33 10.08
C LEU A 65 -10.13 8.60 10.68
N GLY A 66 -10.59 8.51 11.93
CA GLY A 66 -11.05 9.63 12.77
C GLY A 66 -10.10 10.82 12.77
N ALA A 67 -8.81 10.55 12.96
CA ALA A 67 -7.76 11.53 13.26
C ALA A 67 -6.89 11.91 12.05
N VAL A 68 -7.11 11.30 10.87
CA VAL A 68 -6.35 11.62 9.65
C VAL A 68 -7.10 12.58 8.74
N ARG A 69 -6.36 13.50 8.13
CA ARG A 69 -6.89 14.41 7.10
C ARG A 69 -6.77 13.75 5.73
N CYS A 70 -7.89 13.51 5.08
CA CYS A 70 -7.93 12.97 3.73
C CYS A 70 -7.73 14.08 2.67
N ILE A 71 -6.83 13.86 1.72
CA ILE A 71 -6.52 14.79 0.63
C ILE A 71 -6.68 14.07 -0.72
N GLY A 72 -7.26 14.75 -1.71
CA GLY A 72 -7.65 14.15 -2.98
C GLY A 72 -9.12 13.72 -2.93
N MET A 73 -9.36 12.47 -2.55
CA MET A 73 -10.70 11.99 -2.22
C MET A 73 -11.14 12.46 -0.83
N SER A 74 -12.45 12.73 -0.67
CA SER A 74 -13.01 13.07 0.63
C SER A 74 -13.06 11.86 1.56
N LYS A 75 -12.99 12.10 2.87
CA LYS A 75 -13.10 11.03 3.89
C LYS A 75 -14.40 10.22 3.74
N ARG A 76 -15.52 10.88 3.44
CA ARG A 76 -16.81 10.20 3.19
C ARG A 76 -16.73 9.27 1.99
N ALA A 77 -16.17 9.73 0.87
CA ALA A 77 -16.01 8.90 -0.32
C ALA A 77 -15.04 7.72 -0.14
N LEU A 78 -14.10 7.81 0.80
CA LEU A 78 -13.27 6.67 1.23
C LEU A 78 -14.08 5.69 2.08
N LEU A 79 -14.82 6.18 3.08
CA LEU A 79 -15.68 5.34 3.94
C LEU A 79 -16.75 4.61 3.13
N ASP A 80 -17.38 5.28 2.17
CA ASP A 80 -18.39 4.69 1.27
C ASP A 80 -17.81 3.55 0.42
N ARG A 81 -16.50 3.52 0.19
CA ARG A 81 -15.81 2.43 -0.52
C ARG A 81 -15.39 1.31 0.41
N LEU A 82 -14.99 1.65 1.63
CA LEU A 82 -14.65 0.67 2.66
C LEU A 82 -15.88 -0.14 3.11
N SER A 83 -17.08 0.44 3.04
CA SER A 83 -18.33 -0.24 3.37
C SER A 83 -18.79 -1.27 2.32
N GLY A 84 -18.24 -1.20 1.11
CA GLY A 84 -18.49 -2.17 0.04
C GLY A 84 -17.33 -3.12 -0.19
N PRO A 85 -17.45 -4.07 -1.14
CA PRO A 85 -16.39 -5.01 -1.43
C PRO A 85 -15.12 -4.34 -1.91
N ASN A 86 -14.01 -4.62 -1.22
CA ASN A 86 -12.74 -3.97 -1.50
C ASN A 86 -11.55 -4.90 -1.24
N THR A 87 -10.42 -4.57 -1.86
CA THR A 87 -9.16 -5.28 -1.64
C THR A 87 -8.04 -4.27 -1.48
N LEU A 88 -7.33 -4.34 -0.37
CA LEU A 88 -6.07 -3.64 -0.18
C LEU A 88 -4.92 -4.47 -0.76
N LEU A 89 -4.18 -3.86 -1.68
CA LEU A 89 -2.85 -4.29 -2.09
C LEU A 89 -1.83 -3.46 -1.33
N ASN A 90 -1.31 -3.98 -0.23
CA ASN A 90 -0.41 -3.27 0.67
C ASN A 90 1.03 -3.41 0.18
N LEU A 91 1.46 -2.45 -0.65
CA LEU A 91 2.77 -2.45 -1.31
C LEU A 91 3.90 -1.86 -0.45
N SER A 92 3.56 -0.97 0.49
CA SER A 92 4.50 -0.29 1.40
C SER A 92 4.47 -0.86 2.81
N TYR A 93 3.53 -1.76 3.10
CA TYR A 93 3.29 -2.36 4.41
C TYR A 93 2.95 -1.34 5.52
N SER A 94 2.70 -0.09 5.14
CA SER A 94 2.60 1.07 6.04
C SER A 94 1.19 1.33 6.55
N ILE A 95 0.22 0.50 6.16
CA ILE A 95 -1.15 0.55 6.68
C ILE A 95 -1.31 -0.54 7.74
N HIS A 96 -1.36 -0.13 8.99
CA HIS A 96 -1.59 -0.95 10.18
C HIS A 96 -3.03 -0.82 10.73
N PRO A 97 -3.45 -1.70 11.65
CA PRO A 97 -4.70 -1.53 12.39
C PRO A 97 -4.76 -0.17 13.13
N PRO A 98 -5.96 0.40 13.33
CA PRO A 98 -7.27 -0.18 13.00
C PRO A 98 -7.66 -0.08 11.52
N LEU A 99 -7.16 0.92 10.76
CA LEU A 99 -7.52 1.11 9.35
C LEU A 99 -7.33 -0.15 8.50
N LEU A 100 -6.24 -0.90 8.73
CA LEU A 100 -6.01 -2.14 7.99
C LEU A 100 -7.23 -3.09 8.09
N LEU A 101 -7.89 -3.16 9.24
CA LEU A 101 -9.01 -4.09 9.47
C LEU A 101 -10.32 -3.67 8.78
N GLU A 102 -10.41 -2.44 8.28
CA GLU A 102 -11.57 -1.94 7.53
C GLU A 102 -11.65 -2.50 6.11
N PHE A 103 -10.59 -3.16 5.63
CA PHE A 103 -10.56 -3.76 4.29
C PHE A 103 -11.06 -5.21 4.32
N GLU A 104 -11.97 -5.54 3.41
CA GLU A 104 -12.54 -6.89 3.28
C GLU A 104 -11.46 -7.92 2.94
N ARG A 105 -10.62 -7.62 1.93
CA ARG A 105 -9.47 -8.45 1.57
C ARG A 105 -8.17 -7.66 1.69
N ARG A 106 -7.14 -8.29 2.27
CA ARG A 106 -5.88 -7.63 2.66
C ARG A 106 -4.72 -8.47 2.16
N ILE A 107 -4.03 -7.97 1.15
CA ILE A 107 -2.91 -8.65 0.52
C ILE A 107 -1.64 -7.88 0.85
N PHE A 108 -0.70 -8.56 1.48
CA PHE A 108 0.65 -8.08 1.67
C PHE A 108 1.45 -8.37 0.39
N CYS A 109 2.04 -7.35 -0.24
CA CYS A 109 2.74 -7.51 -1.52
C CYS A 109 4.24 -7.19 -1.39
N ASP A 110 5.04 -8.23 -1.16
CA ASP A 110 6.50 -8.13 -1.13
C ASP A 110 7.10 -7.80 -2.51
N LEU A 111 7.65 -6.59 -2.63
CA LEU A 111 8.34 -6.10 -3.82
C LEU A 111 9.86 -6.09 -3.68
N ASP A 112 10.40 -6.43 -2.51
CA ASP A 112 11.82 -6.36 -2.19
C ASP A 112 12.27 -7.74 -1.65
N PRO A 113 12.55 -8.68 -2.57
CA PRO A 113 12.74 -10.08 -2.21
C PRO A 113 13.88 -10.23 -1.19
N SER A 114 13.68 -11.07 -0.18
CA SER A 114 14.58 -11.38 0.95
C SER A 114 14.44 -10.52 2.21
N GLU A 115 14.43 -9.19 2.10
CA GLU A 115 14.48 -8.30 3.28
C GLU A 115 13.24 -8.49 4.16
N ILE A 116 12.06 -8.49 3.54
CA ILE A 116 10.80 -8.64 4.25
C ILE A 116 10.69 -10.01 4.95
N PHE A 117 11.19 -11.08 4.32
CA PHE A 117 11.22 -12.41 4.92
C PHE A 117 12.01 -12.43 6.21
N TYR A 118 13.17 -11.76 6.23
CA TYR A 118 13.99 -11.64 7.42
C TYR A 118 13.26 -10.84 8.51
N TRP A 119 12.73 -9.67 8.19
CA TRP A 119 12.07 -8.84 9.19
C TRP A 119 10.82 -9.48 9.77
N MET A 120 10.03 -10.24 9.00
CA MET A 120 8.91 -11.01 9.53
C MET A 120 9.30 -12.08 10.56
N THR A 121 10.57 -12.51 10.61
CA THR A 121 11.05 -13.39 11.70
C THR A 121 11.39 -12.63 12.98
N LYS A 122 11.51 -11.30 12.91
CA LYS A 122 12.02 -10.44 13.99
C LYS A 122 10.93 -9.55 14.57
N LEU A 123 9.98 -9.11 13.74
CA LEU A 123 8.93 -8.20 14.13
C LEU A 123 7.63 -8.45 13.36
N GLU A 124 6.53 -7.96 13.93
CA GLU A 124 5.22 -7.96 13.30
C GLU A 124 5.16 -6.83 12.26
N MET A 125 5.31 -7.20 10.99
CA MET A 125 5.24 -6.31 9.82
C MET A 125 3.81 -6.20 9.24
N GLY A 126 2.83 -6.86 9.86
CA GLY A 126 1.46 -7.01 9.38
C GLY A 126 1.08 -8.45 9.03
N GLN A 127 1.99 -9.42 9.14
CA GLN A 127 1.71 -10.82 8.84
C GLN A 127 0.57 -11.44 9.68
N SER A 128 0.24 -10.87 10.82
CA SER A 128 -0.88 -11.32 11.66
C SER A 128 -2.24 -10.79 11.18
N PHE A 129 -2.25 -9.78 10.31
CA PHE A 129 -3.48 -9.05 9.93
C PHE A 129 -3.83 -9.15 8.45
N HIS A 130 -2.92 -9.63 7.60
CA HIS A 130 -3.18 -9.85 6.17
C HIS A 130 -3.74 -11.25 5.91
N HIS A 131 -4.60 -11.38 4.89
CA HIS A 131 -5.16 -12.67 4.48
C HIS A 131 -4.24 -13.42 3.52
N GLU A 132 -3.50 -12.68 2.69
CA GLU A 132 -2.66 -13.25 1.65
C GLU A 132 -1.32 -12.55 1.55
N PHE A 133 -0.31 -13.30 1.12
CA PHE A 133 1.08 -12.88 1.01
C PHE A 133 1.57 -13.14 -0.40
N TRP A 134 1.87 -12.08 -1.13
CA TRP A 134 2.30 -12.13 -2.50
C TRP A 134 3.73 -11.61 -2.58
N THR A 135 4.58 -12.19 -3.41
CA THR A 135 5.99 -11.77 -3.54
C THR A 135 6.49 -11.87 -4.99
N ILE A 136 7.39 -10.96 -5.35
CA ILE A 136 8.17 -11.09 -6.61
C ILE A 136 9.37 -12.05 -6.47
N SER A 137 9.59 -12.64 -5.29
CA SER A 137 10.59 -13.69 -5.04
C SER A 137 10.23 -14.99 -5.76
N LEU A 138 10.44 -15.06 -7.08
CA LEU A 138 10.00 -16.20 -7.90
C LEU A 138 10.59 -17.55 -7.45
N ASN A 139 11.79 -17.54 -6.83
CA ASN A 139 12.45 -18.74 -6.31
C ASN A 139 12.13 -19.05 -4.84
N VAL A 140 11.14 -18.40 -4.20
CA VAL A 140 10.86 -18.59 -2.76
C VAL A 140 10.60 -20.05 -2.38
N HIS A 141 10.02 -20.83 -3.30
CA HIS A 141 9.73 -22.26 -3.12
C HIS A 141 10.81 -23.19 -3.68
N GLY A 142 11.90 -22.63 -4.20
CA GLY A 142 13.04 -23.38 -4.73
C GLY A 142 13.74 -24.19 -3.65
N ARG A 143 14.24 -25.37 -4.02
CA ARG A 143 14.99 -26.26 -3.09
C ARG A 143 16.28 -25.62 -2.59
N ASP A 144 16.85 -24.72 -3.37
CA ASP A 144 18.06 -23.97 -3.09
C ASP A 144 17.80 -22.59 -2.44
N CYS A 145 16.53 -22.22 -2.25
CA CYS A 145 16.14 -20.99 -1.59
C CYS A 145 16.61 -21.00 -0.13
N ARG A 146 17.45 -20.02 0.23
CA ARG A 146 18.00 -19.87 1.59
C ARG A 146 17.30 -18.79 2.40
N LEU A 147 16.16 -18.29 1.93
CA LEU A 147 15.39 -17.32 2.67
C LEU A 147 14.91 -17.92 3.99
N PRO A 148 14.77 -17.10 5.05
CA PRO A 148 14.17 -17.55 6.30
C PRO A 148 12.83 -18.23 6.03
N LYS A 149 12.63 -19.41 6.61
CA LYS A 149 11.37 -20.14 6.51
C LYS A 149 10.36 -19.49 7.43
N VAL A 150 9.57 -18.57 6.89
CA VAL A 150 8.39 -18.03 7.57
C VAL A 150 7.21 -18.95 7.27
N SER A 151 6.37 -19.25 8.27
CA SER A 151 5.18 -20.10 8.11
C SER A 151 4.02 -19.36 7.41
N LEU A 152 4.31 -18.78 6.23
CA LEU A 152 3.36 -18.04 5.40
C LEU A 152 3.34 -18.67 4.01
N ASN A 153 2.13 -18.78 3.43
CA ASN A 153 1.97 -19.28 2.07
C ASN A 153 2.16 -18.13 1.07
N TRP A 154 3.38 -17.99 0.55
CA TRP A 154 3.73 -16.97 -0.43
C TRP A 154 3.26 -17.33 -1.84
N LYS A 155 2.40 -16.49 -2.42
CA LYS A 155 2.05 -16.54 -3.84
C LYS A 155 3.07 -15.74 -4.64
N THR A 156 3.73 -16.37 -5.60
CA THR A 156 4.68 -15.67 -6.46
C THR A 156 3.97 -14.99 -7.62
N PHE A 157 4.46 -13.83 -8.02
CA PHE A 157 4.00 -13.14 -9.23
C PHE A 157 5.18 -12.42 -9.89
N TYR A 158 5.08 -12.18 -11.20
CA TYR A 158 6.11 -11.42 -11.90
C TYR A 158 5.97 -9.92 -11.58
N PRO A 159 7.10 -9.20 -11.40
CA PRO A 159 7.05 -7.75 -11.24
C PRO A 159 6.20 -7.10 -12.33
N LEU A 160 5.27 -6.24 -11.92
CA LEU A 160 4.47 -5.46 -12.86
C LEU A 160 5.34 -4.35 -13.48
N VAL A 161 6.12 -4.71 -14.48
CA VAL A 161 6.76 -3.76 -15.38
C VAL A 161 5.77 -3.38 -16.47
N ASP A 162 5.42 -2.09 -16.54
CA ASP A 162 4.80 -1.51 -17.73
C ASP A 162 5.83 -1.54 -18.86
N THR A 163 5.95 -2.71 -19.48
CA THR A 163 6.64 -2.86 -20.76
C THR A 163 5.65 -2.35 -21.80
N LYS A 164 6.03 -1.28 -22.50
CA LYS A 164 5.35 -0.94 -23.74
C LYS A 164 5.34 -2.20 -24.61
N LEU A 165 4.16 -2.63 -25.04
CA LEU A 165 4.04 -3.46 -26.24
C LEU A 165 4.33 -2.58 -27.47
#